data_AF-A0A928NRW4-F1
#
_entry.id   AF-A0A928NRW4-F1
#
_cell.length_a   1.000
_cell.length_b   1.000
_cell.length_c   1.000
_cell.angle_alpha   90.00
_cell.angle_beta   90.00
_cell.angle_gamma   90.00
#
_symmetry.space_group_name_H-M   'P 1'
#
loop_
_entity.id
_entity.type
_entity.pdbx_description
1 polymer ?
#
loop_
_entity_poly.entity_id
_entity_poly.type
_entity_poly.pdbx_seq_one_letter_code
_entity_poly.pdbx_strand_id
1 'polypeptide(L)'
;MKNKKCRNMLFLLTLVIAFCTVFVSCREEPQYMDYIPTYGDKSKELSGAYDLLSDEEKARIKKLHISNETDVYNICDFGAVSGEDCTQAIKTGIETVQKNGGGILYFPAGKYNVSEVITFSATESAPLILMGEPSGSFLSEIILTSTIESDAIVIASSNVSLAHLIFKSNMKTSAAVSISGEKTTLFNCKFECTANSKTSDALLKVCGSDALLTSLSFMLSGDNRYTINFTKLPEIVSKNNKLIDTYIGGKVNGILIDSQDSTGCPEDILLSRVTLLNYSNGQVDIKSVKNCTISNSMLDQGFLFCVRLDPQGIGIDNVTISENYIAAAYNYGDESYEKCGICIPESDTSAPVNHVTISENLIVFSQYGILVRNPNAKGLFIYGNSISCDYSLYMRTSTDNAIVSNRFGEEFYIGAFSGENIIQSNIINKLSLDCSFDDFKMENIVTVKEVEQ
;
A
#
# COMPACT_ATOMS: atom_id res chain seq x y z
N MET A 1 -22.58 -18.95 39.05
CA MET A 1 -22.36 -18.81 37.59
C MET A 1 -22.38 -17.37 37.05
N LYS A 2 -22.90 -16.35 37.75
CA LYS A 2 -22.91 -14.95 37.26
C LYS A 2 -21.57 -14.17 37.38
N ASN A 3 -20.59 -14.63 38.17
CA ASN A 3 -19.35 -13.88 38.43
C ASN A 3 -18.14 -14.18 37.51
N LYS A 4 -18.20 -15.20 36.63
CA LYS A 4 -17.09 -15.53 35.72
C LYS A 4 -17.15 -14.74 34.41
N LYS A 5 -18.35 -14.44 33.89
CA LYS A 5 -18.54 -13.59 32.70
C LYS A 5 -18.12 -12.13 32.93
N CYS A 6 -18.41 -11.54 34.10
CA CYS A 6 -17.98 -10.18 34.41
C CYS A 6 -16.46 -10.03 34.55
N ARG A 7 -15.73 -11.06 34.99
CA ARG A 7 -14.27 -11.01 35.13
C ARG A 7 -13.53 -11.06 33.78
N ASN A 8 -14.03 -11.84 32.82
CA ASN A 8 -13.45 -11.88 31.47
C ASN A 8 -13.78 -10.62 30.67
N MET A 9 -14.99 -10.06 30.87
CA MET A 9 -15.37 -8.79 30.25
C MET A 9 -14.57 -7.62 30.83
N LEU A 10 -14.31 -7.62 32.14
CA LEU A 10 -13.46 -6.60 32.78
C LEU A 10 -11.99 -6.71 32.34
N PHE A 11 -11.47 -7.92 32.10
CA PHE A 11 -10.09 -8.11 31.62
C PHE A 11 -9.93 -7.69 30.15
N LEU A 12 -10.91 -8.00 29.29
CA LEU A 12 -10.93 -7.53 27.89
C LEU A 12 -11.12 -6.01 27.82
N LEU A 13 -11.99 -5.45 28.66
CA LEU A 13 -12.17 -4.01 28.80
C LEU A 13 -10.90 -3.33 29.33
N THR A 14 -10.14 -3.96 30.24
CA THR A 14 -8.87 -3.42 30.74
C THR A 14 -7.75 -3.49 29.69
N LEU A 15 -7.74 -4.52 28.82
CA LEU A 15 -6.77 -4.62 27.72
C LEU A 15 -7.08 -3.62 26.59
N VAL A 16 -8.36 -3.45 26.27
CA VAL A 16 -8.84 -2.43 25.32
C VAL A 16 -8.64 -1.04 25.89
N ILE A 17 -8.90 -0.80 27.18
CA ILE A 17 -8.60 0.48 27.84
C ILE A 17 -7.10 0.73 27.88
N ALA A 18 -6.24 -0.25 28.12
CA ALA A 18 -4.79 -0.05 28.12
C ALA A 18 -4.25 0.30 26.73
N PHE A 19 -4.74 -0.36 25.67
CA PHE A 19 -4.44 0.00 24.28
C PHE A 19 -5.04 1.36 23.88
N CYS A 20 -6.24 1.67 24.36
CA CYS A 20 -6.85 2.97 24.16
C CYS A 20 -6.16 4.07 24.96
N THR A 21 -5.67 3.89 26.19
CA THR A 21 -5.02 4.96 26.96
C THR A 21 -3.64 5.35 26.44
N VAL A 22 -2.98 4.49 25.66
CA VAL A 22 -1.79 4.87 24.88
C VAL A 22 -2.18 5.75 23.68
N PHE A 23 -3.44 5.72 23.23
CA PHE A 23 -3.98 6.51 22.12
C PHE A 23 -4.97 7.64 22.52
N VAL A 24 -5.49 7.65 23.75
CA VAL A 24 -6.63 8.49 24.20
C VAL A 24 -6.20 9.59 25.17
N SER A 25 -4.90 9.92 25.26
CA SER A 25 -4.52 11.28 25.69
C SER A 25 -4.86 12.36 24.64
N CYS A 26 -5.50 12.00 23.52
CA CYS A 26 -5.89 12.91 22.45
C CYS A 26 -7.38 12.77 22.05
N ARG A 27 -8.32 12.93 22.99
CA ARG A 27 -9.75 13.13 22.64
C ARG A 27 -10.39 14.26 23.45
N GLU A 28 -10.34 15.46 22.88
CA GLU A 28 -11.50 16.36 22.85
C GLU A 28 -12.05 16.35 21.40
N GLU A 29 -13.34 16.68 21.26
CA GLU A 29 -14.25 16.53 20.10
C GLU A 29 -13.70 16.82 18.68
N PRO A 30 -14.32 16.26 17.61
CA PRO A 30 -13.82 16.38 16.25
C PRO A 30 -14.05 17.79 15.70
N GLN A 31 -13.11 18.68 15.98
CA GLN A 31 -12.77 19.71 15.01
C GLN A 31 -11.93 19.05 13.94
N TYR A 32 -12.28 19.26 12.67
CA TYR A 32 -11.41 18.97 11.53
C TYR A 32 -10.09 19.73 11.72
N MET A 33 -9.14 19.11 12.41
CA MET A 33 -7.78 19.58 12.57
C MET A 33 -6.93 18.77 11.61
N ASP A 34 -6.30 19.48 10.68
CA ASP A 34 -5.19 19.03 9.84
C ASP A 34 -4.09 18.43 10.72
N TYR A 35 -4.19 17.15 11.08
CA TYR A 35 -3.09 16.41 11.69
C TYR A 35 -2.12 16.01 10.57
N ILE A 36 -1.39 17.00 10.07
CA ILE A 36 -0.17 16.78 9.30
C ILE A 36 0.91 16.46 10.34
N PRO A 37 1.45 15.22 10.39
CA PRO A 37 2.55 14.95 11.29
C PRO A 37 3.71 15.91 10.95
N THR A 38 4.06 16.77 11.89
CA THR A 38 5.24 17.64 11.81
C THR A 38 6.46 16.74 12.00
N TYR A 39 7.10 16.40 10.89
CA TYR A 39 8.39 15.71 10.88
C TYR A 39 9.50 16.69 11.29
N GLY A 40 9.67 16.87 12.60
CA GLY A 40 10.94 17.36 13.15
C GLY A 40 12.04 16.34 12.90
N ASP A 41 13.28 16.81 12.75
CA ASP A 41 14.49 16.03 12.46
C ASP A 41 14.60 14.76 13.34
N LYS A 42 14.20 13.62 12.77
CA LYS A 42 14.09 12.31 13.42
C LYS A 42 14.77 11.22 12.58
N SER A 43 15.96 11.50 12.07
CA SER A 43 16.85 10.47 11.48
C SER A 43 17.12 9.27 12.41
N LYS A 44 16.75 9.34 13.70
CA LYS A 44 16.83 8.25 14.68
C LYS A 44 15.54 7.43 14.90
N GLU A 45 14.38 7.82 14.37
CA GLU A 45 13.13 7.05 14.52
C GLU A 45 12.77 6.17 13.32
N LEU A 46 13.63 6.09 12.30
CA LEU A 46 13.52 5.13 11.19
C LEU A 46 13.91 3.68 11.57
N SER A 47 14.14 3.38 12.85
CA SER A 47 14.92 2.20 13.27
C SER A 47 14.36 0.84 12.81
N GLY A 48 13.05 0.64 12.73
CA GLY A 48 12.49 -0.62 12.20
C GLY A 48 12.43 -0.68 10.67
N ALA A 49 12.38 0.48 10.03
CA ALA A 49 12.22 0.62 8.59
C ALA A 49 13.50 0.49 7.80
N TYR A 50 14.49 1.19 8.33
CA TYR A 50 15.82 1.24 7.76
C TYR A 50 16.42 -0.16 7.72
N ASP A 51 16.11 -1.03 8.67
CA ASP A 51 16.62 -2.40 8.73
C ASP A 51 16.09 -3.31 7.62
N LEU A 52 14.95 -2.99 6.99
CA LEU A 52 14.44 -3.70 5.82
C LEU A 52 15.15 -3.31 4.51
N LEU A 53 15.96 -2.26 4.54
CA LEU A 53 16.68 -1.76 3.38
C LEU A 53 18.05 -2.43 3.25
N SER A 54 18.44 -2.73 2.01
CA SER A 54 19.81 -3.12 1.68
C SER A 54 20.78 -1.96 1.93
N ASP A 55 22.07 -2.26 2.04
CA ASP A 55 23.09 -1.22 2.20
C ASP A 55 23.13 -0.24 1.02
N GLU A 56 22.81 -0.72 -0.19
CA GLU A 56 22.67 0.13 -1.39
C GLU A 56 21.48 1.09 -1.27
N GLU A 57 20.34 0.61 -0.80
CA GLU A 57 19.13 1.43 -0.60
C GLU A 57 19.33 2.48 0.50
N LYS A 58 19.96 2.07 1.61
CA LYS A 58 20.38 2.97 2.69
C LYS A 58 21.32 4.07 2.17
N ALA A 59 22.28 3.70 1.31
CA ALA A 59 23.19 4.65 0.68
C ALA A 59 22.47 5.61 -0.27
N ARG A 60 21.45 5.14 -1.02
CA ARG A 60 20.62 5.99 -1.87
C ARG A 60 19.88 7.06 -1.06
N ILE A 61 19.25 6.70 0.05
CA ILE A 61 18.58 7.67 0.95
C ILE A 61 19.60 8.66 1.53
N LYS A 62 20.78 8.19 1.95
CA LYS A 62 21.81 9.06 2.51
C LYS A 62 22.26 10.17 1.54
N LYS A 63 22.29 9.89 0.23
CA LYS A 63 22.59 10.88 -0.82
C LYS A 63 21.51 11.94 -1.02
N LEU A 64 20.31 11.74 -0.45
CA LEU A 64 19.21 12.72 -0.52
C LEU A 64 19.34 13.82 0.56
N HIS A 65 20.53 13.98 1.13
CA HIS A 65 20.89 15.09 2.00
C HIS A 65 21.96 15.93 1.29
N ILE A 66 21.82 17.25 1.31
CA ILE A 66 22.85 18.15 0.76
C ILE A 66 24.14 17.93 1.55
N SER A 67 25.19 17.56 0.85
CA SER A 67 26.54 17.39 1.40
C SER A 67 27.52 18.29 0.65
N ASN A 68 28.66 18.61 1.27
CA ASN A 68 29.68 19.48 0.66
C ASN A 68 30.31 18.90 -0.63
N GLU A 69 30.06 17.62 -0.94
CA GLU A 69 30.65 16.92 -2.08
C GLU A 69 29.69 16.80 -3.28
N THR A 70 28.45 17.29 -3.16
CA THR A 70 27.44 17.17 -4.22
C THR A 70 27.25 18.50 -4.95
N ASP A 71 27.33 18.47 -6.28
CA ASP A 71 27.03 19.66 -7.09
C ASP A 71 25.55 20.01 -6.96
N VAL A 72 25.27 21.25 -6.55
CA VAL A 72 23.93 21.79 -6.34
C VAL A 72 23.68 22.91 -7.32
N TYR A 73 22.57 22.81 -8.05
CA TYR A 73 22.12 23.77 -9.04
C TYR A 73 20.78 24.35 -8.59
N ASN A 74 20.70 25.65 -8.34
CA ASN A 74 19.46 26.27 -7.91
C ASN A 74 18.54 26.49 -9.12
N ILE A 75 17.28 26.06 -9.02
CA ILE A 75 16.32 26.19 -10.12
C ILE A 75 16.11 27.66 -10.55
N CYS A 76 16.28 28.61 -9.63
CA CYS A 76 16.17 30.04 -9.90
C CYS A 76 17.29 30.55 -10.85
N ASP A 77 18.45 29.90 -10.89
CA ASP A 77 19.54 30.26 -11.81
C ASP A 77 19.16 29.95 -13.28
N PHE A 78 18.15 29.11 -13.49
CA PHE A 78 17.58 28.77 -14.80
C PHE A 78 16.30 29.56 -15.11
N GLY A 79 15.97 30.58 -14.30
CA GLY A 79 14.85 31.48 -14.54
C GLY A 79 13.51 31.05 -13.96
N ALA A 80 13.47 30.07 -13.06
CA ALA A 80 12.23 29.73 -12.35
C ALA A 80 11.84 30.84 -11.36
N VAL A 81 10.56 31.21 -11.37
CA VAL A 81 9.98 32.23 -10.49
C VAL A 81 8.73 31.64 -9.83
N SER A 82 8.66 31.73 -8.50
CA SER A 82 7.52 31.20 -7.75
C SER A 82 6.21 31.89 -8.18
N GLY A 83 5.20 31.10 -8.50
CA GLY A 83 3.89 31.54 -8.98
C GLY A 83 3.78 31.59 -10.51
N GLU A 84 4.88 31.41 -11.24
CA GLU A 84 4.91 31.43 -12.70
C GLU A 84 5.07 30.03 -13.29
N ASP A 85 4.94 29.94 -14.61
CA ASP A 85 5.25 28.73 -15.36
C ASP A 85 6.77 28.50 -15.37
N CYS A 86 7.20 27.44 -14.68
CA CYS A 86 8.60 27.09 -14.50
C CYS A 86 9.03 25.92 -15.41
N THR A 87 8.18 25.49 -16.35
CA THR A 87 8.41 24.31 -17.18
C THR A 87 9.77 24.35 -17.88
N GLN A 88 10.09 25.46 -18.55
CA GLN A 88 11.34 25.57 -19.31
C GLN A 88 12.58 25.68 -18.41
N ALA A 89 12.46 26.34 -17.27
CA ALA A 89 13.54 26.43 -16.28
C ALA A 89 13.87 25.04 -15.72
N ILE A 90 12.84 24.22 -15.44
CA ILE A 90 13.01 22.84 -14.97
C ILE A 90 13.69 21.98 -16.04
N LYS A 91 13.22 22.02 -17.29
CA LYS A 91 13.84 21.29 -18.40
C LYS A 91 15.32 21.68 -18.57
N THR A 92 15.62 22.98 -18.57
CA THR A 92 17.00 23.50 -18.72
C THR A 92 17.90 23.12 -17.54
N GLY A 93 17.37 23.16 -16.32
CA GLY A 93 18.10 22.75 -15.11
C GLY A 93 18.45 21.26 -15.13
N ILE A 94 17.48 20.40 -15.49
CA ILE A 94 17.69 18.96 -15.65
C ILE A 94 18.79 18.67 -16.66
N GLU A 95 18.70 19.26 -17.86
CA GLU A 95 19.69 19.08 -18.92
C GLU A 95 21.10 19.52 -18.47
N THR A 96 21.19 20.62 -17.73
CA THR A 96 22.46 21.15 -17.21
C THR A 96 23.09 20.22 -16.19
N VAL A 97 22.31 19.74 -15.21
CA VAL A 97 22.78 18.81 -14.18
C VAL A 97 23.29 17.51 -14.82
N GLN A 98 22.53 16.97 -15.76
CA GLN A 98 22.90 15.74 -16.46
C GLN A 98 24.17 15.92 -17.31
N LYS A 99 24.27 17.03 -18.05
CA LYS A 99 25.47 17.36 -18.85
C LYS A 99 26.74 17.50 -18.00
N ASN A 100 26.58 17.88 -16.74
CA ASN A 100 27.71 18.02 -15.80
C ASN A 100 28.02 16.73 -15.01
N GLY A 101 27.43 15.59 -15.40
CA GLY A 101 27.71 14.29 -14.78
C GLY A 101 26.82 13.95 -13.58
N GLY A 102 25.77 14.72 -13.32
CA GLY A 102 24.79 14.50 -12.27
C GLY A 102 24.83 15.55 -11.16
N GLY A 103 23.98 15.37 -10.15
CA GLY A 103 23.89 16.29 -9.01
C GLY A 103 22.46 16.56 -8.54
N ILE A 104 22.30 17.65 -7.78
CA ILE A 104 21.02 18.08 -7.21
C ILE A 104 20.51 19.32 -7.96
N LEU A 105 19.30 19.22 -8.52
CA LEU A 105 18.51 20.38 -8.92
C LEU A 105 17.65 20.81 -7.72
N TYR A 106 18.06 21.90 -7.08
CA TYR A 106 17.48 22.42 -5.85
C TYR A 106 16.32 23.37 -6.14
N PHE A 107 15.19 23.15 -5.47
CA PHE A 107 14.00 23.99 -5.48
C PHE A 107 13.88 24.68 -4.12
N PRO A 108 14.14 26.00 -4.03
CA PRO A 108 13.81 26.77 -2.85
C PRO A 108 12.32 26.69 -2.47
N ALA A 109 11.96 27.23 -1.31
CA ALA A 109 10.56 27.40 -0.95
C ALA A 109 9.82 28.24 -2.00
N GLY A 110 8.69 27.75 -2.50
CA GLY A 110 7.97 28.38 -3.59
C GLY A 110 6.99 27.47 -4.32
N LYS A 111 6.27 28.05 -5.27
CA LYS A 111 5.26 27.38 -6.11
C LYS A 111 5.70 27.39 -7.56
N TYR A 112 5.94 26.24 -8.15
CA TYR A 112 6.49 26.10 -9.49
C TYR A 112 5.44 25.47 -10.39
N ASN A 113 4.76 26.28 -11.21
CA ASN A 113 3.73 25.75 -12.10
C ASN A 113 4.38 25.02 -13.27
N VAL A 114 3.78 23.90 -13.68
CA VAL A 114 4.20 23.09 -14.81
C VAL A 114 3.02 22.93 -15.75
N SER A 115 3.18 23.41 -16.98
CA SER A 115 2.12 23.47 -18.00
C SER A 115 2.26 22.40 -19.09
N GLU A 116 3.43 21.76 -19.18
CA GLU A 116 3.75 20.70 -20.13
C GLU A 116 4.40 19.49 -19.44
N VAL A 117 4.48 18.37 -20.16
CA VAL A 117 5.18 17.17 -19.68
C VAL A 117 6.67 17.44 -19.44
N ILE A 118 7.18 16.97 -18.30
CA ILE A 118 8.59 16.90 -17.96
C ILE A 118 9.03 15.43 -18.07
N THR A 119 9.89 15.15 -19.04
CA THR A 119 10.41 13.80 -19.27
C THR A 119 11.88 13.72 -18.89
N PHE A 120 12.23 12.71 -18.10
CA PHE A 120 13.61 12.34 -17.80
C PHE A 120 13.97 11.14 -18.68
N SER A 121 14.52 11.39 -19.89
CA SER A 121 14.88 10.34 -20.86
C SER A 121 16.36 10.36 -21.26
N ALA A 122 17.24 10.83 -20.38
CA ALA A 122 18.66 10.91 -20.68
C ALA A 122 19.26 9.50 -20.90
N THR A 123 20.13 9.43 -21.90
CA THR A 123 20.88 8.23 -22.30
C THR A 123 22.01 7.87 -21.34
N GLU A 124 22.34 8.76 -20.40
CA GLU A 124 23.47 8.61 -19.49
C GLU A 124 23.01 8.33 -18.06
N SER A 125 23.71 7.40 -17.39
CA SER A 125 23.45 6.91 -16.03
C SER A 125 23.71 7.94 -14.92
N ALA A 126 23.97 9.21 -15.28
CA ALA A 126 24.31 10.27 -14.35
C ALA A 126 23.17 10.47 -13.33
N PRO A 127 23.45 10.41 -12.02
CA PRO A 127 22.43 10.52 -10.99
C PRO A 127 21.84 11.93 -10.97
N LEU A 128 20.52 12.03 -10.91
CA LEU A 128 19.80 13.30 -10.85
C LEU A 128 18.88 13.29 -9.65
N ILE A 129 18.98 14.32 -8.81
CA ILE A 129 18.09 14.51 -7.66
C ILE A 129 17.34 15.83 -7.83
N LEU A 130 16.01 15.78 -7.86
CA LEU A 130 15.19 16.98 -7.70
C LEU A 130 14.84 17.11 -6.22
N MET A 131 15.32 18.18 -5.58
CA MET A 131 15.24 18.34 -4.14
C MET A 131 14.53 19.64 -3.78
N GLY A 132 13.42 19.55 -3.05
CA GLY A 132 12.77 20.70 -2.42
C GLY A 132 13.49 21.15 -1.15
N GLU A 133 13.03 22.25 -0.56
CA GLU A 133 13.54 22.81 0.68
C GLU A 133 13.39 21.83 1.86
N PRO A 134 14.50 21.29 2.43
CA PRO A 134 14.44 20.26 3.46
C PRO A 134 14.24 20.81 4.88
N SER A 135 14.34 22.14 5.09
CA SER A 135 14.36 22.76 6.43
C SER A 135 13.01 22.79 7.19
N GLY A 136 11.94 22.20 6.66
CA GLY A 136 10.65 22.15 7.36
C GLY A 136 9.49 21.63 6.51
N SER A 137 8.27 21.82 7.02
CA SER A 137 6.99 21.35 6.48
C SER A 137 6.80 21.70 5.00
N PHE A 138 7.25 20.82 4.10
CA PHE A 138 6.95 20.79 2.67
C PHE A 138 6.76 22.18 2.02
N LEU A 139 7.85 22.90 1.72
CA LEU A 139 7.80 24.30 1.28
C LEU A 139 7.95 24.50 -0.24
N SER A 140 8.30 23.45 -0.98
CA SER A 140 8.53 23.49 -2.43
C SER A 140 7.42 22.72 -3.16
N GLU A 141 6.51 23.46 -3.79
CA GLU A 141 5.35 22.93 -4.50
C GLU A 141 5.57 22.92 -6.01
N ILE A 142 5.49 21.75 -6.63
CA ILE A 142 5.36 21.60 -8.08
C ILE A 142 3.87 21.43 -8.39
N ILE A 143 3.30 22.39 -9.13
CA ILE A 143 1.87 22.46 -9.42
C ILE A 143 1.62 22.04 -10.87
N LEU A 144 0.99 20.88 -11.04
CA LEU A 144 0.70 20.26 -12.34
C LEU A 144 -0.68 20.74 -12.81
N THR A 145 -0.73 21.46 -13.92
CA THR A 145 -1.96 22.06 -14.44
C THR A 145 -2.79 21.06 -15.25
N SER A 146 -4.10 21.32 -15.38
CA SER A 146 -5.03 20.46 -16.13
C SER A 146 -4.88 20.54 -17.65
N THR A 147 -3.90 21.28 -18.17
CA THR A 147 -3.61 21.41 -19.60
C THR A 147 -2.79 20.24 -20.13
N ILE A 148 -2.25 19.38 -19.24
CA ILE A 148 -1.43 18.23 -19.60
C ILE A 148 -2.34 17.02 -19.86
N GLU A 149 -2.34 16.52 -21.10
CA GLU A 149 -3.14 15.36 -21.53
C GLU A 149 -2.41 14.01 -21.39
N SER A 150 -1.26 13.98 -20.71
CA SER A 150 -0.41 12.81 -20.48
C SER A 150 0.12 12.79 -19.03
N ASP A 151 0.92 11.80 -18.66
CA ASP A 151 1.60 11.78 -17.37
C ASP A 151 2.51 13.02 -17.26
N ALA A 152 2.40 13.81 -16.18
CA ALA A 152 3.08 15.10 -16.14
C ALA A 152 4.60 14.99 -15.93
N ILE A 153 5.03 14.07 -15.08
CA ILE A 153 6.43 13.83 -14.74
C ILE A 153 6.75 12.38 -15.12
N VAL A 154 7.51 12.19 -16.18
CA VAL A 154 7.83 10.87 -16.75
C VAL A 154 9.29 10.53 -16.51
N ILE A 155 9.56 9.69 -15.52
CA ILE A 155 10.90 9.24 -15.15
C ILE A 155 11.22 7.94 -15.91
N ALA A 156 11.79 8.08 -17.11
CA ALA A 156 12.24 6.95 -17.94
C ALA A 156 13.72 6.59 -17.75
N SER A 157 14.51 7.51 -17.19
CA SER A 157 15.94 7.32 -16.92
C SER A 157 16.15 6.63 -15.58
N SER A 158 17.24 5.86 -15.48
CA SER A 158 17.63 5.25 -14.20
C SER A 158 18.32 6.27 -13.28
N ASN A 159 18.36 5.98 -11.97
CA ASN A 159 19.02 6.81 -10.94
C ASN A 159 18.48 8.24 -10.79
N VAL A 160 17.20 8.46 -11.08
CA VAL A 160 16.51 9.73 -10.80
C VAL A 160 15.87 9.66 -9.41
N SER A 161 16.03 10.68 -8.59
CA SER A 161 15.38 10.76 -7.27
C SER A 161 14.62 12.06 -7.11
N LEU A 162 13.47 11.99 -6.44
CA LEU A 162 12.72 13.17 -6.01
C LEU A 162 12.69 13.18 -4.48
N ALA A 163 12.98 14.33 -3.87
CA ALA A 163 13.03 14.46 -2.42
C ALA A 163 12.44 15.78 -1.93
N HIS A 164 11.70 15.77 -0.82
CA HIS A 164 11.21 16.99 -0.13
C HIS A 164 10.30 17.90 -0.98
N LEU A 165 9.58 17.33 -1.95
CA LEU A 165 8.71 18.07 -2.88
C LEU A 165 7.22 17.77 -2.61
N ILE A 166 6.36 18.78 -2.80
CA ILE A 166 4.92 18.58 -2.98
C ILE A 166 4.61 18.52 -4.47
N PHE A 167 3.88 17.49 -4.89
CA PHE A 167 3.26 17.43 -6.20
C PHE A 167 1.77 17.68 -6.06
N LYS A 168 1.32 18.86 -6.52
CA LYS A 168 -0.10 19.22 -6.52
C LYS A 168 -0.66 19.07 -7.92
N SER A 169 -1.56 18.13 -8.10
CA SER A 169 -2.15 17.80 -9.40
C SER A 169 -3.59 18.30 -9.51
N ASN A 170 -3.87 19.01 -10.60
CA ASN A 170 -5.22 19.30 -11.07
C ASN A 170 -5.59 18.45 -12.30
N MET A 171 -4.77 17.45 -12.64
CA MET A 171 -4.99 16.59 -13.79
C MET A 171 -6.10 15.59 -13.52
N LYS A 172 -6.93 15.37 -14.54
CA LYS A 172 -8.12 14.51 -14.41
C LYS A 172 -7.85 13.07 -14.81
N THR A 173 -6.98 12.80 -15.78
CA THR A 173 -6.89 11.49 -16.46
C THR A 173 -5.56 10.78 -16.35
N SER A 174 -4.49 11.48 -15.98
CA SER A 174 -3.12 10.98 -16.12
C SER A 174 -2.38 10.99 -14.79
N ALA A 175 -1.32 10.18 -14.67
CA ALA A 175 -0.50 10.14 -13.46
C ALA A 175 0.22 11.48 -13.23
N ALA A 176 0.35 11.89 -11.97
CA ALA A 176 1.22 13.01 -11.62
C ALA A 176 2.68 12.66 -11.89
N VAL A 177 3.07 11.45 -11.50
CA VAL A 177 4.42 10.92 -11.68
C VAL A 177 4.31 9.49 -12.22
N SER A 178 5.10 9.19 -13.23
CA SER A 178 5.19 7.89 -13.89
C SER A 178 6.64 7.45 -13.95
N ILE A 179 6.96 6.27 -13.41
CA ILE A 179 8.32 5.76 -13.25
C ILE A 179 8.47 4.50 -14.10
N SER A 180 9.26 4.56 -15.16
CA SER A 180 9.69 3.39 -15.94
C SER A 180 11.19 3.12 -15.85
N GLY A 181 11.99 4.10 -15.42
CA GLY A 181 13.42 3.94 -15.17
C GLY A 181 13.74 3.16 -13.89
N GLU A 182 14.96 2.62 -13.81
CA GLU A 182 15.40 1.79 -12.69
C GLU A 182 16.00 2.63 -11.55
N LYS A 183 15.99 2.08 -10.33
CA LYS A 183 16.64 2.69 -9.15
C LYS A 183 16.15 4.10 -8.84
N THR A 184 14.87 4.39 -9.14
CA THR A 184 14.24 5.65 -8.77
C THR A 184 13.97 5.71 -7.27
N THR A 185 14.28 6.82 -6.60
CA THR A 185 13.93 7.02 -5.18
C THR A 185 12.98 8.19 -5.02
N LEU A 186 11.81 7.97 -4.41
CA LEU A 186 10.96 9.05 -3.91
C LEU A 186 11.08 9.08 -2.39
N PHE A 187 11.53 10.20 -1.84
CA PHE A 187 11.77 10.35 -0.40
C PHE A 187 11.11 11.59 0.15
N ASN A 188 10.28 11.43 1.18
CA ASN A 188 9.64 12.57 1.85
C ASN A 188 8.95 13.50 0.85
N CYS A 189 8.17 12.92 -0.07
CA CYS A 189 7.35 13.67 -1.02
C CYS A 189 5.88 13.63 -0.59
N LYS A 190 5.15 14.70 -0.87
CA LYS A 190 3.71 14.79 -0.67
C LYS A 190 3.01 14.87 -2.01
N PHE A 191 1.88 14.19 -2.13
CA PHE A 191 1.03 14.22 -3.30
C PHE A 191 -0.36 14.71 -2.93
N GLU A 192 -0.82 15.74 -3.64
CA GLU A 192 -2.15 16.33 -3.48
C GLU A 192 -2.88 16.30 -4.82
N CYS A 193 -4.15 15.95 -4.81
CA CYS A 193 -5.01 16.04 -5.99
C CYS A 193 -6.30 16.73 -5.60
N THR A 194 -6.62 17.83 -6.29
CA THR A 194 -7.86 18.60 -6.03
C THR A 194 -8.94 18.35 -7.08
N ALA A 195 -8.60 17.65 -8.16
CA ALA A 195 -9.56 17.34 -9.20
C ALA A 195 -10.48 16.20 -8.74
N ASN A 196 -11.80 16.42 -8.80
CA ASN A 196 -12.79 15.36 -8.84
C ASN A 196 -12.60 14.55 -10.14
N SER A 197 -11.59 13.68 -10.17
CA SER A 197 -11.26 12.87 -11.33
C SER A 197 -12.21 11.67 -11.41
N LYS A 198 -12.87 11.48 -12.56
CA LYS A 198 -13.71 10.30 -12.85
C LYS A 198 -12.90 9.13 -13.45
N THR A 199 -11.63 8.99 -13.12
CA THR A 199 -10.67 8.21 -13.93
C THR A 199 -10.05 7.06 -13.18
N SER A 200 -9.57 6.08 -13.94
CA SER A 200 -9.02 4.81 -13.46
C SER A 200 -7.50 4.82 -13.20
N ASP A 201 -6.76 5.79 -13.75
CA ASP A 201 -5.30 5.78 -13.66
C ASP A 201 -4.79 6.28 -12.32
N ALA A 202 -3.74 5.65 -11.77
CA ALA A 202 -3.21 6.03 -10.47
C ALA A 202 -2.52 7.40 -10.46
N LEU A 203 -2.39 8.03 -9.28
CA LEU A 203 -1.65 9.31 -9.14
C LEU A 203 -0.14 9.11 -9.31
N LEU A 204 0.39 8.02 -8.77
CA LEU A 204 1.75 7.57 -8.95
C LEU A 204 1.73 6.22 -9.68
N LYS A 205 2.37 6.14 -10.85
CA LYS A 205 2.50 4.92 -11.62
C LYS A 205 3.95 4.42 -11.58
N VAL A 206 4.15 3.15 -11.27
CA VAL A 206 5.47 2.52 -11.17
C VAL A 206 5.51 1.27 -12.04
N CYS A 207 6.30 1.35 -13.10
CA CYS A 207 6.47 0.31 -14.10
C CYS A 207 7.89 -0.25 -14.17
N GLY A 208 8.89 0.53 -13.73
CA GLY A 208 10.30 0.14 -13.72
C GLY A 208 10.67 -0.80 -12.56
N SER A 209 11.97 -0.93 -12.33
CA SER A 209 12.53 -1.82 -11.29
C SER A 209 13.34 -1.07 -10.24
N ASP A 210 13.53 -1.70 -9.08
CA ASP A 210 14.35 -1.18 -7.97
C ASP A 210 13.90 0.20 -7.45
N ALA A 211 12.63 0.54 -7.64
CA ALA A 211 12.06 1.78 -7.14
C ALA A 211 11.90 1.70 -5.61
N LEU A 212 12.39 2.75 -4.93
CA LEU A 212 12.27 2.89 -3.48
C LEU A 212 11.39 4.11 -3.19
N LEU A 213 10.17 3.86 -2.75
CA LEU A 213 9.18 4.87 -2.40
C LEU A 213 9.06 4.91 -0.88
N THR A 214 9.53 5.97 -0.24
CA THR A 214 9.54 6.00 1.22
C THR A 214 9.24 7.36 1.84
N SER A 215 8.60 7.34 3.02
CA SER A 215 8.17 8.56 3.72
C SER A 215 7.21 9.40 2.89
N LEU A 216 6.34 8.77 2.10
CA LEU A 216 5.40 9.49 1.24
C LEU A 216 4.10 9.81 1.99
N SER A 217 3.45 10.90 1.60
CA SER A 217 2.10 11.22 2.09
C SER A 217 1.16 11.60 0.96
N PHE A 218 -0.04 11.04 0.98
CA PHE A 218 -1.08 11.29 -0.01
C PHE A 218 -2.32 11.84 0.67
N MET A 219 -2.76 13.03 0.23
CA MET A 219 -3.97 13.69 0.71
C MET A 219 -4.87 13.97 -0.48
N LEU A 220 -5.84 13.08 -0.71
CA LEU A 220 -6.60 13.04 -1.96
C LEU A 220 -8.10 13.17 -1.76
N SER A 221 -8.74 13.88 -2.69
CA SER A 221 -10.19 13.99 -2.80
C SER A 221 -10.62 13.62 -4.21
N GLY A 222 -11.47 12.60 -4.37
CA GLY A 222 -12.10 12.27 -5.65
C GLY A 222 -12.43 10.79 -5.80
N ASP A 223 -13.60 10.46 -6.35
CA ASP A 223 -14.11 9.09 -6.34
C ASP A 223 -13.39 8.18 -7.38
N ASN A 224 -13.02 6.97 -6.95
CA ASN A 224 -12.59 5.79 -7.74
C ASN A 224 -11.18 5.74 -8.37
N ARG A 225 -10.31 6.75 -8.17
CA ARG A 225 -8.91 6.69 -8.60
C ARG A 225 -8.05 5.87 -7.63
N TYR A 226 -7.06 5.11 -8.11
CA TYR A 226 -6.00 4.56 -7.25
C TYR A 226 -4.95 5.62 -6.92
N THR A 227 -4.33 5.51 -5.75
CA THR A 227 -3.26 6.41 -5.34
C THR A 227 -1.94 5.99 -5.98
N ILE A 228 -1.61 4.71 -5.91
CA ILE A 228 -0.39 4.13 -6.48
C ILE A 228 -0.78 2.93 -7.35
N ASN A 229 -0.15 2.78 -8.52
CA ASN A 229 -0.23 1.57 -9.34
C ASN A 229 1.19 1.02 -9.59
N PHE A 230 1.45 -0.20 -9.12
CA PHE A 230 2.58 -1.01 -9.55
C PHE A 230 2.12 -1.90 -10.71
N THR A 231 2.61 -1.61 -11.91
CA THR A 231 2.13 -2.29 -13.12
C THR A 231 3.27 -2.80 -13.99
N LYS A 232 3.07 -3.93 -14.65
CA LYS A 232 3.98 -4.42 -15.68
C LYS A 232 3.49 -3.94 -17.04
N LEU A 233 4.32 -3.17 -17.74
CA LEU A 233 4.09 -2.80 -19.14
C LEU A 233 4.88 -3.75 -20.06
N PRO A 234 4.44 -3.96 -21.31
CA PRO A 234 5.21 -4.69 -22.31
C PRO A 234 6.65 -4.16 -22.40
N GLU A 235 7.63 -5.07 -22.55
CA GLU A 235 9.06 -4.77 -22.73
C GLU A 235 9.77 -4.09 -21.55
N ILE A 236 9.05 -3.60 -20.53
CA ILE A 236 9.62 -3.00 -19.33
C ILE A 236 9.72 -4.05 -18.23
N VAL A 237 10.89 -4.24 -17.63
CA VAL A 237 11.03 -5.10 -16.44
C VAL A 237 10.49 -4.36 -15.22
N SER A 238 9.60 -5.01 -14.47
CA SER A 238 8.98 -4.45 -13.25
C SER A 238 9.25 -5.39 -12.08
N LYS A 239 10.34 -5.16 -11.34
CA LYS A 239 10.71 -6.00 -10.20
C LYS A 239 11.35 -5.23 -9.04
N ASN A 240 11.28 -5.82 -7.84
CA ASN A 240 11.98 -5.34 -6.64
C ASN A 240 11.60 -3.88 -6.27
N ASN A 241 10.31 -3.57 -6.31
CA ASN A 241 9.81 -2.24 -5.97
C ASN A 241 9.30 -2.22 -4.52
N LYS A 242 9.63 -1.16 -3.78
CA LYS A 242 9.33 -1.05 -2.35
C LYS A 242 8.55 0.22 -2.04
N LEU A 243 7.48 0.08 -1.27
CA LEU A 243 6.72 1.17 -0.65
C LEU A 243 6.81 1.04 0.88
N ILE A 244 7.43 2.04 1.50
CA ILE A 244 7.82 1.97 2.90
C ILE A 244 7.42 3.27 3.65
N ASP A 245 6.95 3.16 4.89
CA ASP A 245 6.68 4.31 5.77
C ASP A 245 5.79 5.37 5.08
N THR A 246 4.72 4.91 4.44
CA THR A 246 3.88 5.77 3.60
C THR A 246 2.49 5.89 4.18
N TYR A 247 1.94 7.10 4.16
CA TYR A 247 0.58 7.39 4.57
C TYR A 247 -0.31 7.68 3.36
N ILE A 248 -1.44 6.98 3.25
CA ILE A 248 -2.49 7.24 2.26
C ILE A 248 -3.82 7.48 3.00
N GLY A 249 -4.38 8.67 2.82
CA GLY A 249 -5.67 9.05 3.38
C GLY A 249 -6.59 9.73 2.36
N GLY A 250 -7.84 9.96 2.76
CA GLY A 250 -8.86 10.59 1.92
C GLY A 250 -9.85 9.60 1.30
N LYS A 251 -10.63 10.04 0.31
CA LYS A 251 -11.67 9.21 -0.34
C LYS A 251 -11.21 8.74 -1.72
N VAL A 252 -10.26 7.80 -1.76
CA VAL A 252 -9.61 7.29 -2.98
C VAL A 252 -9.19 5.84 -2.78
N ASN A 253 -9.11 5.04 -3.84
CA ASN A 253 -8.51 3.71 -3.72
C ASN A 253 -7.01 3.83 -3.41
N GLY A 254 -6.48 2.87 -2.65
CA GLY A 254 -5.10 2.95 -2.17
C GLY A 254 -4.11 2.53 -3.24
N ILE A 255 -3.83 1.24 -3.29
CA ILE A 255 -2.76 0.65 -4.10
C ILE A 255 -3.36 -0.38 -5.06
N LEU A 256 -2.97 -0.31 -6.33
CA LEU A 256 -3.22 -1.32 -7.34
C LEU A 256 -1.92 -2.03 -7.70
N ILE A 257 -1.96 -3.35 -7.82
CA ILE A 257 -0.89 -4.16 -8.41
C ILE A 257 -1.49 -4.96 -9.56
N ASP A 258 -1.12 -4.63 -10.79
CA ASP A 258 -1.66 -5.25 -11.99
C ASP A 258 -0.64 -5.44 -13.12
N SER A 259 -1.10 -5.92 -14.26
CA SER A 259 -0.27 -6.05 -15.46
C SER A 259 -1.05 -5.63 -16.69
N GLN A 260 -0.41 -4.83 -17.54
CA GLN A 260 -0.83 -4.54 -18.90
C GLN A 260 -0.09 -5.42 -19.92
N ASP A 261 0.82 -6.27 -19.45
CA ASP A 261 1.55 -7.25 -20.24
C ASP A 261 0.93 -8.63 -20.06
N SER A 262 0.42 -9.23 -21.14
CA SER A 262 -0.18 -10.56 -21.11
C SER A 262 0.82 -11.68 -20.82
N THR A 263 2.12 -11.40 -20.89
CA THR A 263 3.21 -12.38 -20.72
C THR A 263 3.91 -12.29 -19.37
N GLY A 264 3.58 -11.32 -18.53
CA GLY A 264 4.26 -11.11 -17.25
C GLY A 264 3.44 -10.32 -16.23
N CYS A 265 4.05 -10.09 -15.07
CA CYS A 265 3.48 -9.31 -13.97
C CYS A 265 4.61 -8.58 -13.22
N PRO A 266 4.28 -7.66 -12.31
CA PRO A 266 5.23 -7.14 -11.34
C PRO A 266 5.78 -8.27 -10.47
N GLU A 267 7.09 -8.27 -10.21
CA GLU A 267 7.75 -9.24 -9.34
C GLU A 267 8.36 -8.57 -8.09
N ASP A 268 8.41 -9.27 -6.97
CA ASP A 268 9.12 -8.84 -5.75
C ASP A 268 8.67 -7.45 -5.22
N ILE A 269 7.37 -7.29 -4.99
CA ILE A 269 6.80 -6.04 -4.46
C ILE A 269 6.75 -6.07 -2.92
N LEU A 270 7.32 -5.06 -2.27
CA LEU A 270 7.30 -4.93 -0.80
C LEU A 270 6.46 -3.71 -0.39
N LEU A 271 5.36 -3.94 0.32
CA LEU A 271 4.60 -2.91 1.03
C LEU A 271 4.82 -3.10 2.53
N SER A 272 5.50 -2.15 3.20
CA SER A 272 5.81 -2.27 4.63
C SER A 272 5.63 -0.98 5.41
N ARG A 273 5.03 -1.07 6.60
CA ARG A 273 4.67 0.10 7.43
C ARG A 273 3.92 1.16 6.62
N VAL A 274 3.01 0.69 5.78
CA VAL A 274 2.08 1.55 5.08
C VAL A 274 0.86 1.75 5.97
N THR A 275 0.44 3.00 6.12
CA THR A 275 -0.78 3.37 6.83
C THR A 275 -1.83 3.80 5.82
N LEU A 276 -2.85 2.97 5.65
CA LEU A 276 -3.98 3.18 4.76
C LEU A 276 -5.20 3.52 5.61
N LEU A 277 -5.55 4.81 5.67
CA LEU A 277 -6.78 5.33 6.28
C LEU A 277 -7.73 5.89 5.22
N ASN A 278 -7.53 5.51 3.97
CA ASN A 278 -8.35 5.96 2.85
C ASN A 278 -9.68 5.20 2.80
N TYR A 279 -10.77 5.98 2.78
CA TYR A 279 -12.13 5.47 2.65
C TYR A 279 -12.40 5.10 1.19
N SER A 280 -12.37 3.81 0.89
CA SER A 280 -12.30 3.33 -0.49
C SER A 280 -12.82 1.92 -0.70
N ASN A 281 -13.17 1.57 -1.93
CA ASN A 281 -13.60 0.22 -2.26
C ASN A 281 -12.45 -0.78 -2.03
N GLY A 282 -11.21 -0.42 -2.37
CA GLY A 282 -10.03 -1.25 -2.17
C GLY A 282 -8.85 -0.43 -1.67
N GLN A 283 -8.31 -0.81 -0.51
CA GLN A 283 -7.08 -0.21 -0.01
C GLN A 283 -5.84 -0.83 -0.69
N VAL A 284 -5.79 -2.15 -0.83
CA VAL A 284 -4.79 -2.85 -1.65
C VAL A 284 -5.50 -3.87 -2.55
N ASP A 285 -5.51 -3.62 -3.85
CA ASP A 285 -6.05 -4.52 -4.85
C ASP A 285 -4.91 -5.15 -5.66
N ILE A 286 -4.81 -6.48 -5.64
CA ILE A 286 -3.83 -7.25 -6.39
C ILE A 286 -4.56 -8.07 -7.43
N LYS A 287 -4.17 -7.87 -8.69
CA LYS A 287 -4.72 -8.61 -9.85
C LYS A 287 -3.74 -9.58 -10.46
N SER A 288 -2.46 -9.22 -10.48
CA SER A 288 -1.41 -10.04 -11.06
C SER A 288 -0.08 -9.68 -10.42
N VAL A 289 0.61 -10.65 -9.84
CA VAL A 289 1.90 -10.43 -9.16
C VAL A 289 2.58 -11.77 -8.91
N LYS A 290 3.91 -11.73 -8.81
CA LYS A 290 4.71 -12.83 -8.28
C LYS A 290 5.60 -12.30 -7.16
N ASN A 291 5.56 -12.91 -5.99
CA ASN A 291 6.29 -12.46 -4.80
C ASN A 291 5.84 -11.06 -4.37
N CYS A 292 4.78 -10.96 -3.57
CA CYS A 292 4.37 -9.70 -2.94
C CYS A 292 4.34 -9.86 -1.43
N THR A 293 4.86 -8.89 -0.69
CA THR A 293 4.78 -8.86 0.77
C THR A 293 4.07 -7.61 1.23
N ILE A 294 3.00 -7.78 2.01
CA ILE A 294 2.31 -6.72 2.76
C ILE A 294 2.60 -6.99 4.24
N SER A 295 3.42 -6.15 4.86
CA SER A 295 3.90 -6.39 6.22
C SER A 295 3.82 -5.17 7.12
N ASN A 296 3.66 -5.38 8.43
CA ASN A 296 3.79 -4.34 9.45
C ASN A 296 2.94 -3.10 9.16
N SER A 297 1.80 -3.26 8.47
CA SER A 297 1.00 -2.16 7.95
C SER A 297 -0.31 -2.03 8.72
N MET A 298 -0.89 -0.83 8.65
CA MET A 298 -2.21 -0.53 9.20
C MET A 298 -3.15 -0.27 8.03
N LEU A 299 -4.11 -1.18 7.84
CA LEU A 299 -5.18 -1.07 6.86
C LEU A 299 -6.49 -0.88 7.61
N ASP A 300 -6.96 0.35 7.72
CA ASP A 300 -8.12 0.70 8.53
C ASP A 300 -9.11 1.55 7.75
N GLN A 301 -10.39 1.38 8.03
CA GLN A 301 -11.51 2.11 7.42
C GLN A 301 -11.70 1.90 5.91
N GLY A 302 -11.23 0.78 5.35
CA GLY A 302 -11.58 0.37 3.99
C GLY A 302 -13.11 0.18 3.86
N PHE A 303 -13.75 0.77 2.85
CA PHE A 303 -15.21 0.70 2.69
C PHE A 303 -15.69 -0.71 2.36
N LEU A 304 -15.02 -1.40 1.42
CA LEU A 304 -15.34 -2.79 1.09
C LEU A 304 -14.20 -3.73 1.48
N PHE A 305 -12.99 -3.46 0.99
CA PHE A 305 -11.86 -4.39 1.14
C PHE A 305 -10.60 -3.67 1.62
N CYS A 306 -9.94 -4.24 2.64
CA CYS A 306 -8.58 -3.80 2.98
C CYS A 306 -7.57 -4.42 2.01
N VAL A 307 -7.61 -5.75 1.83
CA VAL A 307 -6.82 -6.45 0.82
C VAL A 307 -7.73 -7.29 -0.08
N ARG A 308 -7.63 -7.12 -1.40
CA ARG A 308 -8.34 -7.92 -2.39
C ARG A 308 -7.36 -8.61 -3.34
N LEU A 309 -7.50 -9.93 -3.47
CA LEU A 309 -6.75 -10.76 -4.41
C LEU A 309 -7.68 -11.22 -5.52
N ASP A 310 -7.81 -10.43 -6.58
CA ASP A 310 -8.77 -10.60 -7.68
C ASP A 310 -8.01 -10.97 -8.97
N PRO A 311 -7.67 -12.27 -9.16
CA PRO A 311 -6.69 -12.69 -10.15
C PRO A 311 -7.12 -12.37 -11.58
N GLN A 312 -6.18 -11.87 -12.37
CA GLN A 312 -6.31 -11.61 -13.81
C GLN A 312 -5.02 -11.98 -14.55
N GLY A 313 -5.12 -12.23 -15.85
CA GLY A 313 -3.95 -12.53 -16.69
C GLY A 313 -3.19 -13.76 -16.19
N ILE A 314 -1.90 -13.59 -15.88
CA ILE A 314 -1.06 -14.69 -15.38
C ILE A 314 -1.37 -15.10 -13.94
N GLY A 315 -2.18 -14.32 -13.21
CA GLY A 315 -2.63 -14.63 -11.86
C GLY A 315 -1.71 -14.12 -10.75
N ILE A 316 -1.97 -14.62 -9.55
CA ILE A 316 -1.35 -14.18 -8.31
C ILE A 316 -0.57 -15.36 -7.73
N ASP A 317 0.72 -15.16 -7.46
CA ASP A 317 1.60 -16.19 -6.91
C ASP A 317 2.50 -15.64 -5.80
N ASN A 318 2.65 -16.43 -4.73
CA ASN A 318 3.55 -16.13 -3.61
C ASN A 318 3.30 -14.76 -2.95
N VAL A 319 2.11 -14.56 -2.39
CA VAL A 319 1.76 -13.34 -1.65
C VAL A 319 1.82 -13.60 -0.15
N THR A 320 2.53 -12.77 0.59
CA THR A 320 2.60 -12.80 2.06
C THR A 320 1.90 -11.58 2.64
N ILE A 321 0.90 -11.79 3.50
CA ILE A 321 0.19 -10.76 4.25
C ILE A 321 0.45 -11.02 5.72
N SER A 322 1.38 -10.28 6.32
CA SER A 322 1.92 -10.60 7.64
C SER A 322 1.99 -9.43 8.62
N GLU A 323 1.78 -9.68 9.91
CA GLU A 323 2.03 -8.68 10.97
C GLU A 323 1.25 -7.36 10.77
N ASN A 324 0.06 -7.42 10.16
CA ASN A 324 -0.75 -6.23 9.89
C ASN A 324 -1.88 -6.05 10.91
N TYR A 325 -2.28 -4.80 11.12
CA TYR A 325 -3.60 -4.45 11.62
C TYR A 325 -4.55 -4.26 10.44
N ILE A 326 -5.64 -5.01 10.40
CA ILE A 326 -6.61 -5.00 9.29
C ILE A 326 -8.03 -4.81 9.85
N ALA A 327 -8.68 -3.73 9.43
CA ALA A 327 -10.04 -3.41 9.83
C ALA A 327 -10.81 -2.69 8.70
N ALA A 328 -11.68 -3.43 8.00
CA ALA A 328 -12.65 -2.79 7.11
C ALA A 328 -13.66 -1.97 7.95
N ALA A 329 -14.30 -0.97 7.38
CA ALA A 329 -15.20 -0.07 8.08
C ALA A 329 -16.52 -0.77 8.48
N TYR A 330 -16.55 -1.41 9.66
CA TYR A 330 -17.71 -2.12 10.22
C TYR A 330 -19.03 -1.32 10.10
N ASN A 331 -18.98 -0.04 10.47
CA ASN A 331 -20.16 0.72 10.91
C ASN A 331 -20.68 1.79 9.94
N TYR A 332 -20.21 1.85 8.70
CA TYR A 332 -20.61 2.91 7.79
C TYR A 332 -20.93 2.37 6.40
N GLY A 333 -22.20 2.44 6.02
CA GLY A 333 -22.67 2.12 4.67
C GLY A 333 -23.84 1.14 4.63
N ASP A 334 -24.33 0.96 3.40
CA ASP A 334 -25.36 0.00 3.03
C ASP A 334 -24.95 -1.44 3.41
N GLU A 335 -25.81 -2.14 4.15
CA GLU A 335 -25.61 -3.53 4.59
C GLU A 335 -25.59 -4.52 3.41
N SER A 336 -25.92 -4.07 2.20
CA SER A 336 -25.88 -4.89 0.99
C SER A 336 -24.46 -5.27 0.53
N TYR A 337 -23.43 -4.60 1.03
CA TYR A 337 -22.05 -4.85 0.62
C TYR A 337 -21.24 -5.64 1.63
N GLU A 338 -20.41 -6.53 1.12
CA GLU A 338 -19.50 -7.35 1.93
C GLU A 338 -18.26 -6.57 2.33
N LYS A 339 -18.06 -6.43 3.64
CA LYS A 339 -16.93 -5.70 4.23
C LYS A 339 -15.88 -6.68 4.72
N CYS A 340 -14.78 -6.80 3.99
CA CYS A 340 -13.78 -7.83 4.23
C CYS A 340 -12.43 -7.24 4.61
N GLY A 341 -11.78 -7.83 5.62
CA GLY A 341 -10.36 -7.61 5.87
C GLY A 341 -9.54 -8.09 4.67
N ILE A 342 -9.59 -9.40 4.40
CA ILE A 342 -8.92 -10.02 3.25
C ILE A 342 -9.97 -10.75 2.40
N CYS A 343 -10.01 -10.46 1.10
CA CYS A 343 -10.97 -11.04 0.16
C CYS A 343 -10.27 -11.67 -1.04
N ILE A 344 -10.60 -12.92 -1.34
CA ILE A 344 -10.28 -13.63 -2.58
C ILE A 344 -11.63 -13.94 -3.27
N PRO A 345 -12.17 -12.99 -4.06
CA PRO A 345 -13.52 -13.10 -4.60
C PRO A 345 -13.62 -14.19 -5.67
N GLU A 346 -14.86 -14.62 -5.95
CA GLU A 346 -15.15 -15.39 -7.15
C GLU A 346 -14.72 -14.57 -8.38
N SER A 347 -14.06 -15.23 -9.33
CA SER A 347 -13.56 -14.58 -10.55
C SER A 347 -14.15 -15.30 -11.76
N ASP A 348 -14.56 -14.53 -12.75
CA ASP A 348 -14.98 -15.05 -14.05
C ASP A 348 -13.79 -15.55 -14.90
N THR A 349 -12.56 -15.40 -14.40
CA THR A 349 -11.34 -15.81 -15.08
C THR A 349 -10.81 -17.14 -14.56
N SER A 350 -10.02 -17.83 -15.38
CA SER A 350 -9.25 -19.01 -14.97
C SER A 350 -7.89 -18.66 -14.37
N ALA A 351 -7.63 -17.37 -14.08
CA ALA A 351 -6.36 -16.94 -13.54
C ALA A 351 -6.16 -17.50 -12.11
N PRO A 352 -4.98 -18.07 -11.80
CA PRO A 352 -4.77 -18.74 -10.53
C PRO A 352 -4.50 -17.77 -9.37
N VAL A 353 -4.76 -18.23 -8.14
CA VAL A 353 -4.25 -17.63 -6.90
C VAL A 353 -3.52 -18.72 -6.13
N ASN A 354 -2.20 -18.67 -6.10
CA ASN A 354 -1.36 -19.72 -5.52
C ASN A 354 -0.46 -19.16 -4.41
N HIS A 355 -0.16 -20.01 -3.43
CA HIS A 355 0.88 -19.76 -2.42
C HIS A 355 0.67 -18.44 -1.66
N VAL A 356 -0.53 -18.23 -1.12
CA VAL A 356 -0.83 -17.04 -0.34
C VAL A 356 -0.66 -17.36 1.14
N THR A 357 0.29 -16.69 1.79
CA THR A 357 0.52 -16.78 3.23
C THR A 357 -0.16 -15.62 3.95
N ILE A 358 -1.03 -15.92 4.91
CA ILE A 358 -1.70 -14.93 5.77
C ILE A 358 -1.28 -15.21 7.20
N SER A 359 -0.43 -14.38 7.80
CA SER A 359 0.21 -14.70 9.07
C SER A 359 0.27 -13.60 10.10
N GLU A 360 0.03 -13.94 11.36
CA GLU A 360 0.32 -13.04 12.49
C GLU A 360 -0.40 -11.67 12.38
N ASN A 361 -1.53 -11.63 11.69
CA ASN A 361 -2.34 -10.42 11.55
C ASN A 361 -3.33 -10.31 12.71
N LEU A 362 -3.65 -9.06 13.07
CA LEU A 362 -4.83 -8.72 13.84
C LEU A 362 -5.91 -8.25 12.87
N ILE A 363 -6.96 -9.06 12.68
CA ILE A 363 -8.08 -8.76 11.79
C ILE A 363 -9.34 -8.57 12.61
N VAL A 364 -9.87 -7.35 12.63
CA VAL A 364 -10.97 -6.95 13.51
C VAL A 364 -11.94 -6.01 12.80
N PHE A 365 -13.12 -5.81 13.37
CA PHE A 365 -14.10 -4.81 12.90
C PHE A 365 -14.50 -4.94 11.42
N SER A 366 -14.28 -6.09 10.80
CA SER A 366 -14.82 -6.41 9.47
C SER A 366 -16.03 -7.33 9.60
N GLN A 367 -16.91 -7.36 8.60
CA GLN A 367 -17.95 -8.39 8.53
C GLN A 367 -17.29 -9.76 8.30
N TYR A 368 -16.40 -9.83 7.31
CA TYR A 368 -15.56 -10.99 7.05
C TYR A 368 -14.10 -10.68 7.41
N GLY A 369 -13.48 -11.53 8.22
CA GLY A 369 -12.05 -11.47 8.48
C GLY A 369 -11.27 -11.89 7.24
N ILE A 370 -11.44 -13.16 6.85
CA ILE A 370 -10.91 -13.73 5.61
C ILE A 370 -12.06 -14.36 4.82
N LEU A 371 -12.26 -13.90 3.58
CA LEU A 371 -13.26 -14.41 2.65
C LEU A 371 -12.59 -15.03 1.42
N VAL A 372 -12.86 -16.31 1.14
CA VAL A 372 -12.32 -17.04 -0.02
C VAL A 372 -13.46 -17.70 -0.79
N ARG A 373 -13.73 -17.21 -2.00
CA ARG A 373 -14.74 -17.75 -2.92
C ARG A 373 -14.18 -18.21 -4.25
N ASN A 374 -12.97 -17.80 -4.58
CA ASN A 374 -12.35 -18.17 -5.83
C ASN A 374 -12.05 -19.69 -5.89
N PRO A 375 -12.60 -20.44 -6.86
CA PRO A 375 -12.31 -21.86 -6.99
C PRO A 375 -10.87 -22.15 -7.45
N ASN A 376 -10.18 -21.16 -8.01
CA ASN A 376 -8.78 -21.28 -8.45
C ASN A 376 -7.77 -20.92 -7.34
N ALA A 377 -8.24 -20.60 -6.13
CA ALA A 377 -7.38 -20.36 -4.99
C ALA A 377 -6.92 -21.68 -4.36
N LYS A 378 -5.60 -21.88 -4.26
CA LYS A 378 -4.99 -23.08 -3.67
C LYS A 378 -3.68 -22.78 -2.98
N GLY A 379 -3.26 -23.65 -2.07
CA GLY A 379 -1.99 -23.47 -1.37
C GLY A 379 -1.98 -22.27 -0.42
N LEU A 380 -3.13 -21.95 0.18
CA LEU A 380 -3.23 -20.92 1.21
C LEU A 380 -2.58 -21.42 2.50
N PHE A 381 -1.71 -20.62 3.11
CA PHE A 381 -1.16 -20.88 4.44
C PHE A 381 -1.58 -19.79 5.42
N ILE A 382 -2.60 -20.09 6.24
CA ILE A 382 -3.21 -19.16 7.19
C ILE A 382 -2.73 -19.54 8.59
N TYR A 383 -1.85 -18.76 9.22
CA TYR A 383 -1.31 -19.13 10.53
C TYR A 383 -1.11 -18.00 11.53
N GLY A 384 -1.27 -18.30 12.82
CA GLY A 384 -0.93 -17.36 13.90
C GLY A 384 -1.77 -16.08 13.94
N ASN A 385 -2.89 -16.01 13.20
CA ASN A 385 -3.72 -14.80 13.15
C ASN A 385 -4.66 -14.72 14.36
N SER A 386 -4.99 -13.49 14.77
CA SER A 386 -6.07 -13.19 15.70
C SER A 386 -7.19 -12.48 14.96
N ILE A 387 -8.30 -13.18 14.74
CA ILE A 387 -9.40 -12.71 13.92
C ILE A 387 -10.67 -12.60 14.76
N SER A 388 -11.28 -11.42 14.81
CA SER A 388 -12.51 -11.15 15.54
C SER A 388 -13.47 -10.33 14.67
N CYS A 389 -14.20 -11.04 13.82
CA CYS A 389 -15.17 -10.55 12.83
C CYS A 389 -16.39 -11.47 12.84
N ASP A 390 -17.55 -11.01 12.37
CA ASP A 390 -18.79 -11.81 12.33
C ASP A 390 -18.55 -13.18 11.68
N TYR A 391 -17.87 -13.17 10.53
CA TYR A 391 -17.31 -14.34 9.87
C TYR A 391 -15.79 -14.26 9.92
N SER A 392 -15.18 -14.92 10.89
CA SER A 392 -13.73 -14.89 11.07
C SER A 392 -13.01 -15.59 9.91
N LEU A 393 -13.53 -16.72 9.43
CA LEU A 393 -13.12 -17.34 8.17
C LEU A 393 -14.35 -17.82 7.41
N TYR A 394 -14.45 -17.45 6.14
CA TYR A 394 -15.42 -18.02 5.20
C TYR A 394 -14.70 -18.52 3.96
N MET A 395 -14.78 -19.81 3.69
CA MET A 395 -14.19 -20.43 2.52
C MET A 395 -15.21 -21.34 1.83
N ARG A 396 -15.49 -21.09 0.54
CA ARG A 396 -16.42 -21.95 -0.21
C ARG A 396 -15.81 -23.34 -0.46
N THR A 397 -14.57 -23.37 -0.93
CA THR A 397 -13.81 -24.60 -1.16
C THR A 397 -12.39 -24.40 -0.66
N SER A 398 -11.88 -25.36 0.10
CA SER A 398 -10.48 -25.43 0.52
C SER A 398 -9.72 -26.42 -0.36
N THR A 399 -8.67 -25.96 -1.03
CA THR A 399 -7.87 -26.77 -1.96
C THR A 399 -6.40 -26.67 -1.61
N ASP A 400 -5.80 -27.77 -1.13
CA ASP A 400 -4.39 -27.83 -0.74
C ASP A 400 -3.97 -26.75 0.28
N ASN A 401 -4.85 -26.40 1.23
CA ASN A 401 -4.63 -25.30 2.17
C ASN A 401 -4.21 -25.77 3.56
N ALA A 402 -3.45 -24.95 4.27
CA ALA A 402 -3.08 -25.15 5.66
C ALA A 402 -3.56 -23.99 6.54
N ILE A 403 -4.33 -24.30 7.59
CA ILE A 403 -4.91 -23.35 8.55
C ILE A 403 -4.45 -23.75 9.95
N VAL A 404 -3.47 -23.04 10.50
CA VAL A 404 -2.69 -23.50 11.67
C VAL A 404 -2.56 -22.44 12.76
N SER A 405 -2.85 -22.80 14.01
CA SER A 405 -2.57 -21.94 15.18
C SER A 405 -3.23 -20.55 15.15
N ASN A 406 -4.41 -20.43 14.55
CA ASN A 406 -5.18 -19.18 14.54
C ASN A 406 -6.15 -19.11 15.70
N ARG A 407 -6.56 -17.89 16.05
CA ARG A 407 -7.68 -17.61 16.95
C ARG A 407 -8.82 -16.96 16.16
N PHE A 408 -9.94 -17.67 16.06
CA PHE A 408 -11.16 -17.19 15.42
C PHE A 408 -12.20 -16.80 16.47
N GLY A 409 -12.64 -15.55 16.41
CA GLY A 409 -13.52 -14.92 17.38
C GLY A 409 -14.98 -15.32 17.23
N GLU A 410 -15.46 -15.48 16.00
CA GLU A 410 -16.85 -15.87 15.71
C GLU A 410 -16.86 -17.03 14.70
N GLU A 411 -17.56 -16.89 13.58
CA GLU A 411 -17.83 -18.00 12.65
C GLU A 411 -16.58 -18.44 11.87
N PHE A 412 -16.39 -19.76 11.81
CA PHE A 412 -15.45 -20.45 10.94
C PHE A 412 -16.26 -21.37 10.02
N TYR A 413 -16.19 -21.10 8.71
CA TYR A 413 -16.92 -21.83 7.68
C TYR A 413 -16.01 -22.33 6.56
N ILE A 414 -16.13 -23.63 6.24
CA ILE A 414 -15.58 -24.24 5.02
C ILE A 414 -16.66 -25.12 4.39
N GLY A 415 -17.04 -24.80 3.14
CA GLY A 415 -18.13 -25.49 2.44
C GLY A 415 -17.73 -26.84 1.87
N ALA A 416 -16.56 -26.91 1.22
CA ALA A 416 -16.04 -28.13 0.60
C ALA A 416 -14.53 -28.21 0.70
N PHE A 417 -13.99 -29.41 0.50
CA PHE A 417 -12.56 -29.65 0.49
C PHE A 417 -12.13 -30.44 -0.74
N SER A 418 -10.91 -30.18 -1.20
CA SER A 418 -10.25 -30.95 -2.24
C SER A 418 -8.73 -30.95 -2.01
N GLY A 419 -8.04 -32.01 -2.44
CA GLY A 419 -6.60 -32.14 -2.24
C GLY A 419 -6.20 -32.31 -0.75
N GLU A 420 -4.97 -31.93 -0.41
CA GLU A 420 -4.40 -32.12 0.94
C GLU A 420 -4.60 -30.89 1.82
N ASN A 421 -5.57 -30.93 2.73
CA ASN A 421 -5.84 -29.82 3.64
C ASN A 421 -5.38 -30.12 5.07
N ILE A 422 -4.81 -29.12 5.73
CA ILE A 422 -4.36 -29.18 7.13
C ILE A 422 -5.13 -28.15 7.95
N ILE A 423 -5.82 -28.60 9.00
CA ILE A 423 -6.44 -27.71 10.00
C ILE A 423 -5.95 -28.16 11.37
N GLN A 424 -5.09 -27.35 12.00
CA GLN A 424 -4.36 -27.78 13.19
C GLN A 424 -4.24 -26.68 14.24
N SER A 425 -4.44 -27.04 15.51
CA SER A 425 -4.15 -26.17 16.67
C SER A 425 -4.86 -24.81 16.66
N ASN A 426 -6.01 -24.70 16.00
CA ASN A 426 -6.82 -23.48 16.00
C ASN A 426 -7.71 -23.39 17.25
N ILE A 427 -7.96 -22.17 17.72
CA ILE A 427 -8.97 -21.85 18.71
C ILE A 427 -10.18 -21.29 17.96
N ILE A 428 -11.29 -22.04 17.97
CA ILE A 428 -12.51 -21.70 17.22
C ILE A 428 -13.66 -21.52 18.21
N ASN A 429 -14.28 -20.34 18.22
CA ASN A 429 -15.43 -20.09 19.07
C ASN A 429 -16.70 -20.73 18.50
N LYS A 430 -16.99 -20.54 17.20
CA LYS A 430 -18.15 -21.13 16.50
C LYS A 430 -17.72 -21.80 15.18
N LEU A 431 -18.08 -23.07 15.00
CA LEU A 431 -17.71 -23.88 13.83
C LEU A 431 -18.94 -24.34 13.05
N SER A 432 -18.93 -24.13 11.72
CA SER A 432 -19.93 -24.62 10.76
C SER A 432 -19.24 -25.31 9.57
N LEU A 433 -19.67 -26.53 9.22
CA LEU A 433 -19.08 -27.33 8.13
C LEU A 433 -20.20 -27.98 7.28
N ASP A 434 -20.14 -27.82 5.96
CA ASP A 434 -21.11 -28.43 5.02
C ASP A 434 -20.63 -29.78 4.44
N CYS A 435 -19.56 -30.35 5.00
CA CYS A 435 -18.89 -31.57 4.50
C CYS A 435 -18.68 -32.61 5.61
N SER A 436 -18.40 -33.85 5.20
CA SER A 436 -18.25 -34.97 6.14
C SER A 436 -16.90 -34.90 6.88
N PHE A 437 -16.89 -35.26 8.17
CA PHE A 437 -15.64 -35.29 8.96
C PHE A 437 -14.60 -36.29 8.44
N ASP A 438 -15.01 -37.26 7.60
CA ASP A 438 -14.16 -38.35 7.11
C ASP A 438 -13.19 -37.91 6.00
N ASP A 439 -13.37 -36.70 5.45
CA ASP A 439 -12.51 -36.11 4.42
C ASP A 439 -11.23 -35.44 4.99
N PHE A 440 -10.94 -35.57 6.30
CA PHE A 440 -9.89 -34.81 7.01
C PHE A 440 -8.86 -35.62 7.79
N LYS A 441 -7.61 -35.14 7.77
CA LYS A 441 -6.60 -35.45 8.80
C LYS A 441 -6.61 -34.36 9.88
N MET A 442 -7.46 -34.51 10.90
CA MET A 442 -7.38 -33.67 12.11
C MET A 442 -6.31 -34.23 13.05
N GLU A 443 -5.12 -33.62 13.05
CA GLU A 443 -4.07 -33.95 14.00
C GLU A 443 -3.92 -32.80 15.02
N ASN A 444 -4.15 -33.09 16.30
CA ASN A 444 -3.94 -32.22 17.45
C ASN A 444 -4.87 -30.99 17.60
N ILE A 445 -5.94 -31.24 18.37
CA ILE A 445 -6.76 -30.36 19.21
C ILE A 445 -7.19 -29.03 18.55
N VAL A 446 -8.21 -29.10 17.69
CA VAL A 446 -9.12 -27.96 17.53
C VAL A 446 -9.89 -27.83 18.85
N THR A 447 -9.68 -26.74 19.59
CA THR A 447 -10.56 -26.43 20.73
C THR A 447 -11.78 -25.73 20.17
N VAL A 448 -12.81 -26.52 19.81
CA VAL A 448 -14.11 -25.99 19.40
C VAL A 448 -14.95 -25.76 20.66
N LYS A 449 -15.44 -24.53 20.85
CA LYS A 449 -16.32 -24.22 22.00
C LYS A 449 -17.78 -24.56 21.72
N GLU A 450 -18.25 -24.37 20.48
CA GLU A 450 -19.61 -24.66 20.02
C GLU A 450 -19.58 -25.21 18.59
N VAL A 451 -20.29 -26.32 18.33
CA VAL A 451 -20.45 -26.96 17.01
C VAL A 451 -21.92 -26.90 16.65
N GLU A 452 -22.26 -26.28 15.52
CA GLU A 452 -23.58 -26.40 14.89
C GLU A 452 -23.43 -27.36 13.70
N GLN A 453 -24.19 -28.46 13.71
CA GLN A 453 -24.29 -29.42 12.61
C GLN A 453 -25.43 -29.04 11.66
#